data_AF-A0A7J3YTH3-F1
#
_entry.id   AF-A0A7J3YTH3-F1
#
_cell.length_a   1.000
_cell.length_b   1.000
_cell.length_c   1.000
_cell.angle_alpha   90.00
_cell.angle_beta   90.00
_cell.angle_gamma   90.00
#
_symmetry.space_group_name_H-M   'P 1'
#
loop_
_entity.id
_entity.type
_entity.pdbx_description
1 polymer ?
#
loop_
_entity_poly.entity_id
_entity_poly.type
_entity_poly.pdbx_seq_one_letter_code
_entity_poly.pdbx_strand_id
1 'polypeptide(L)'
;MIRRDKLLGLMFTFIGLMGMLLIIYLFMSISAHIMLKVPLLLLLPPTCIILIVGLKLIIYEPINKVSAETLLKRHVSKTRPTCVSLSGVDGSGKSTQIHMLSKVMRTLGFRVKIYWMRWPAFVSYPLLLLAKLMGYSARRGNYVEHRYYLNKALARVIVTSLILDYVVRYSCLKLLQRLFNVHLLLDRNILDLVVDLYEWTRDSFLFSPTLIRLYRGLLRDCWVIILDVEEKEALKRKKDIPNISYLRIRRKIYHGFSKYLGFYIVNTTESKPRITFLSLLNRLRLQSLLELYKLYKR
;
A
#
# COMPACT_ATOMS: atom_id res chain seq x y z
N MET A 1 2.78 37.57 -24.21
CA MET A 1 2.71 38.79 -23.37
C MET A 1 3.57 38.56 -22.13
N ILE A 2 4.71 39.25 -22.00
CA ILE A 2 5.62 39.08 -20.86
C ILE A 2 4.90 39.53 -19.59
N ARG A 3 4.96 38.69 -18.56
CA ARG A 3 4.26 38.88 -17.28
C ARG A 3 4.93 40.04 -16.50
N ARG A 4 4.13 40.94 -15.88
CA ARG A 4 4.61 42.20 -15.29
C ARG A 4 5.70 42.01 -14.22
N ASP A 5 5.63 40.92 -13.46
CA ASP A 5 6.61 40.47 -12.46
C ASP A 5 7.96 40.08 -13.08
N LYS A 6 7.94 39.35 -14.20
CA LYS A 6 9.17 39.01 -14.93
C LYS A 6 9.78 40.24 -15.61
N LEU A 7 8.95 41.17 -16.08
CA LEU A 7 9.39 42.46 -16.62
C LEU A 7 10.10 43.28 -15.53
N LEU A 8 9.52 43.36 -14.33
CA LEU A 8 10.12 44.01 -13.17
C LEU A 8 11.45 43.35 -12.77
N GLY A 9 11.51 42.02 -12.74
CA GLY A 9 12.76 41.29 -12.50
C GLY A 9 13.84 41.59 -13.53
N LEU A 10 13.48 41.67 -14.82
CA LEU A 10 14.39 42.06 -15.90
C LEU A 10 14.91 43.50 -15.73
N MET A 11 14.04 44.42 -15.30
CA MET A 11 14.43 45.80 -15.02
C MET A 11 15.39 45.90 -13.84
N PHE A 12 15.10 45.22 -12.71
CA PHE A 12 15.96 45.25 -11.53
C PHE A 12 17.33 44.58 -11.79
N THR A 13 17.37 43.50 -12.55
CA THR A 13 18.65 42.89 -12.96
C THR A 13 19.47 43.81 -13.85
N PHE A 14 18.84 44.47 -14.81
CA PHE A 14 19.51 45.43 -15.69
C PHE A 14 20.08 46.63 -14.90
N ILE A 15 19.29 47.20 -13.98
CA ILE A 15 19.73 48.30 -13.11
C ILE A 15 20.90 47.87 -12.21
N GLY A 16 20.81 46.68 -11.59
CA GLY A 16 21.88 46.15 -10.74
C GLY A 16 23.18 45.90 -11.53
N LEU A 17 23.08 45.37 -12.75
CA LEU A 17 24.23 45.10 -13.62
C LEU A 17 24.90 46.41 -14.09
N MET A 18 24.12 47.39 -14.53
CA MET A 18 24.64 48.70 -14.92
C MET A 18 25.30 49.43 -13.74
N GLY A 19 24.70 49.33 -12.53
CA GLY A 19 25.29 49.86 -11.31
C GLY A 19 26.66 49.24 -10.98
N MET A 20 26.79 47.91 -11.09
CA MET A 20 28.08 47.24 -10.91
C MET A 20 29.11 47.65 -11.95
N LEU A 21 28.74 47.71 -13.23
CA LEU A 21 29.65 48.10 -14.30
C LEU A 21 30.15 49.54 -14.13
N LEU A 22 29.27 50.45 -13.71
CA LEU A 22 29.63 51.84 -13.41
C LEU A 22 30.60 51.92 -12.23
N ILE A 23 30.36 51.16 -11.16
CA ILE A 23 31.26 51.10 -9.99
C ILE A 23 32.64 50.55 -10.39
N ILE A 24 32.68 49.48 -11.19
CA ILE A 24 33.93 48.89 -11.69
C ILE A 24 34.69 49.90 -12.57
N TYR A 25 34.00 50.56 -13.51
CA TYR A 25 34.59 51.56 -14.39
C TYR A 25 35.20 52.73 -13.60
N LEU A 26 34.45 53.28 -12.63
CA LEU A 26 34.91 54.37 -11.76
C LEU A 26 36.05 53.94 -10.83
N PHE A 27 36.07 52.67 -10.39
CA PHE A 27 37.16 52.12 -9.57
C PHE A 27 38.46 51.91 -10.36
N MET A 28 38.34 51.47 -11.63
CA MET A 28 39.47 51.25 -12.54
C MET A 28 40.05 52.56 -13.10
N SER A 29 39.30 53.66 -13.07
CA SER A 29 39.83 54.97 -13.44
C SER A 29 40.98 55.38 -12.50
N ILE A 30 42.17 55.55 -13.09
CA ILE A 30 43.46 55.72 -12.39
C ILE A 30 43.55 57.07 -11.66
N SER A 31 42.76 58.08 -12.08
CA SER A 31 42.83 59.45 -11.55
C SER A 31 41.97 59.71 -10.29
N ALA A 32 41.14 58.76 -9.86
CA ALA A 32 40.26 58.97 -8.72
C ALA A 32 41.02 58.84 -7.38
N HIS A 33 41.04 59.93 -6.59
CA HIS A 33 41.60 59.94 -5.23
C HIS A 33 40.96 58.85 -4.34
N ILE A 34 41.74 58.33 -3.39
CA ILE A 34 41.33 57.26 -2.46
C ILE A 34 40.01 57.61 -1.73
N MET A 35 39.76 58.90 -1.43
CA MET A 35 38.52 59.36 -0.79
C MET A 35 37.25 59.15 -1.64
N LEU A 36 37.34 59.06 -2.97
CA LEU A 36 36.21 58.76 -3.85
C LEU A 36 35.96 57.24 -3.97
N LYS A 37 36.98 56.41 -3.74
CA LYS A 37 36.88 54.95 -3.86
C LYS A 37 36.18 54.30 -2.66
N VAL A 38 36.30 54.87 -1.46
CA VAL A 38 35.67 54.34 -0.24
C VAL A 38 34.12 54.41 -0.28
N PRO A 39 33.49 55.54 -0.68
CA PRO A 39 32.05 55.61 -0.90
C PRO A 39 31.54 54.67 -1.99
N LEU A 40 32.32 54.47 -3.07
CA LEU A 40 31.98 53.52 -4.13
C LEU A 40 31.94 52.08 -3.61
N LEU A 41 32.86 51.71 -2.72
CA LEU A 41 32.87 50.39 -2.09
C LEU A 41 31.62 50.17 -1.22
N LEU A 42 31.11 51.22 -0.58
CA LEU A 42 29.88 51.19 0.22
C LEU A 42 28.61 51.05 -0.64
N LEU A 43 28.67 51.31 -1.95
CA LEU A 43 27.57 51.14 -2.90
C LEU A 43 27.52 49.74 -3.53
N LEU A 44 28.55 48.90 -3.34
CA LEU A 44 28.55 47.50 -3.79
C LEU A 44 27.47 46.64 -3.10
N PRO A 45 27.30 46.66 -1.76
CA PRO A 45 26.26 45.87 -1.11
C PRO A 45 24.84 46.16 -1.61
N PRO A 46 24.36 47.42 -1.72
CA PRO A 46 23.01 47.70 -2.20
C PRO A 46 22.82 47.35 -3.69
N THR A 47 23.84 47.53 -4.55
CA THR A 47 23.75 47.12 -5.97
C THR A 47 23.70 45.60 -6.12
N CYS A 48 24.48 44.86 -5.32
CA CYS A 48 24.38 43.39 -5.22
C CYS A 48 22.97 42.95 -4.77
N ILE A 49 22.38 43.61 -3.77
CA ILE A 49 21.03 43.29 -3.28
C ILE A 49 19.99 43.49 -4.39
N ILE A 50 20.06 44.60 -5.12
CA ILE A 50 19.14 44.89 -6.24
C ILE A 50 19.28 43.82 -7.34
N LEU A 51 20.51 43.43 -7.68
CA LEU A 51 20.77 42.38 -8.67
C LEU A 51 20.21 41.02 -8.21
N ILE A 52 20.44 40.65 -6.95
CA ILE A 52 19.92 39.41 -6.36
C ILE A 52 18.39 39.40 -6.35
N VAL A 53 17.76 40.51 -5.97
CA VAL A 53 16.30 40.64 -5.98
C VAL A 53 15.76 40.55 -7.40
N GLY A 54 16.38 41.22 -8.37
CA GLY A 54 15.99 41.11 -9.78
C GLY A 54 16.09 39.68 -10.30
N LEU A 55 17.22 39.01 -10.08
CA LEU A 55 17.43 37.61 -10.48
C LEU A 55 16.42 36.70 -9.81
N LYS A 56 16.17 36.92 -8.52
CA LYS A 56 15.17 36.17 -7.77
C LYS A 56 13.78 36.39 -8.35
N LEU A 57 13.39 37.59 -8.76
CA LEU A 57 12.10 37.86 -9.41
C LEU A 57 11.97 37.25 -10.82
N ILE A 58 13.06 37.13 -11.57
CA ILE A 58 13.07 36.42 -12.87
C ILE A 58 12.88 34.91 -12.66
N ILE A 59 13.58 34.35 -11.67
CA ILE A 59 13.55 32.92 -11.30
C ILE A 59 12.27 32.57 -10.51
N TYR A 60 11.66 33.56 -9.84
CA TYR A 60 10.46 33.38 -9.04
C TYR A 60 9.30 33.01 -9.95
N GLU A 61 8.98 31.72 -9.98
CA GLU A 61 7.66 31.31 -10.41
C GLU A 61 6.68 31.72 -9.31
N PRO A 62 5.68 32.59 -9.60
CA PRO A 62 4.68 32.91 -8.61
C PRO A 62 4.04 31.61 -8.14
N ILE A 63 3.75 31.55 -6.83
CA ILE A 63 3.00 30.45 -6.21
C ILE A 63 1.62 30.41 -6.89
N ASN A 64 1.53 29.74 -8.03
CA ASN A 64 0.29 29.39 -8.67
C ASN A 64 -0.44 28.43 -7.73
N LYS A 65 -1.78 28.53 -7.73
CA LYS A 65 -2.71 27.56 -7.12
C LYS A 65 -2.07 26.19 -7.11
N VAL A 66 -1.78 25.64 -5.94
CA VAL A 66 -1.09 24.36 -5.83
C VAL A 66 -1.87 23.37 -6.70
N SER A 67 -1.27 22.90 -7.81
CA SER A 67 -1.90 21.92 -8.68
C SER A 67 -2.37 20.76 -7.79
N ALA A 68 -3.58 20.26 -8.04
CA ALA A 68 -4.08 19.08 -7.33
C ALA A 68 -3.03 17.95 -7.34
N GLU A 69 -2.25 17.84 -8.41
CA GLU A 69 -1.13 16.89 -8.52
C GLU A 69 0.02 17.16 -7.54
N THR A 70 0.36 18.43 -7.28
CA THR A 70 1.39 18.81 -6.32
C THR A 70 0.93 18.61 -4.88
N LEU A 71 -0.35 18.87 -4.58
CA LEU A 71 -0.96 18.49 -3.29
C LEU A 71 -1.02 16.98 -3.12
N LEU A 72 -1.38 16.24 -4.18
CA LEU A 72 -1.41 14.78 -4.19
C LEU A 72 -0.02 14.21 -3.94
N LYS A 73 1.02 14.68 -4.66
CA LYS A 73 2.41 14.26 -4.47
C LYS A 73 2.88 14.50 -3.03
N ARG A 74 2.57 15.68 -2.46
CA ARG A 74 2.89 16.00 -1.05
C ARG A 74 2.11 15.14 -0.05
N HIS A 75 0.87 14.80 -0.36
CA HIS A 75 0.06 13.90 0.48
C HIS A 75 0.64 12.48 0.44
N VAL A 76 0.88 11.94 -0.75
CA VAL A 76 1.46 10.60 -1.01
C VAL A 76 2.85 10.46 -0.39
N SER A 77 3.68 11.51 -0.40
CA SER A 77 5.00 11.46 0.23
C SER A 77 4.92 11.43 1.77
N LYS A 78 3.85 11.99 2.36
CA LYS A 78 3.65 12.07 3.82
C LYS A 78 2.85 10.91 4.39
N THR A 79 2.08 10.19 3.57
CA THR A 79 1.28 9.06 4.03
C THR A 79 2.16 7.91 4.50
N ARG A 80 1.84 7.40 5.70
CA ARG A 80 2.52 6.23 6.25
C ARG A 80 2.15 4.96 5.46
N PRO A 81 3.07 3.99 5.32
CA PRO A 81 2.77 2.69 4.74
C PRO A 81 1.59 2.02 5.44
N THR A 82 0.60 1.61 4.65
CA THR A 82 -0.56 0.85 5.14
C THR A 82 -0.48 -0.59 4.65
N CYS A 83 -0.91 -1.52 5.50
CA CYS A 83 -1.18 -2.90 5.12
C CYS A 83 -2.68 -3.07 4.96
N VAL A 84 -3.13 -3.66 3.85
CA VAL A 84 -4.52 -4.04 3.61
C VAL A 84 -4.56 -5.50 3.20
N SER A 85 -5.47 -6.28 3.75
CA SER A 85 -5.62 -7.70 3.43
C SER A 85 -7.08 -8.04 3.17
N LEU A 86 -7.32 -8.84 2.13
CA LEU A 86 -8.64 -9.34 1.77
C LEU A 86 -8.69 -10.85 1.98
N SER A 87 -9.67 -11.31 2.77
CA SER A 87 -9.93 -12.73 3.07
C SER A 87 -11.37 -13.11 2.72
N GLY A 88 -11.67 -14.42 2.71
CA GLY A 88 -13.01 -14.93 2.41
C GLY A 88 -13.00 -16.13 1.45
N VAL A 89 -14.17 -16.71 1.23
CA VAL A 89 -14.32 -17.96 0.44
C VAL A 89 -13.95 -17.80 -1.03
N ASP A 90 -13.63 -18.90 -1.71
CA ASP A 90 -13.39 -18.89 -3.15
C ASP A 90 -14.63 -18.36 -3.90
N GLY A 91 -14.41 -17.53 -4.94
CA GLY A 91 -15.51 -16.86 -5.66
C GLY A 91 -15.97 -15.50 -5.08
N SER A 92 -15.45 -15.06 -3.92
CA SER A 92 -15.83 -13.76 -3.31
C SER A 92 -15.21 -12.52 -3.97
N GLY A 93 -14.34 -12.67 -4.97
CA GLY A 93 -13.77 -11.54 -5.72
C GLY A 93 -12.56 -10.85 -5.08
N LYS A 94 -11.91 -11.44 -4.06
CA LYS A 94 -10.72 -10.88 -3.37
C LYS A 94 -9.65 -10.40 -4.32
N SER A 95 -9.18 -11.29 -5.20
CA SER A 95 -8.12 -10.96 -6.15
C SER A 95 -8.55 -9.84 -7.09
N THR A 96 -9.80 -9.80 -7.53
CA THR A 96 -10.32 -8.67 -8.34
C THR A 96 -10.23 -7.35 -7.57
N GLN A 97 -10.73 -7.33 -6.33
CA GLN A 97 -10.76 -6.13 -5.49
C GLN A 97 -9.36 -5.63 -5.13
N ILE A 98 -8.43 -6.53 -4.84
CA ILE A 98 -7.06 -6.15 -4.46
C ILE A 98 -6.28 -5.56 -5.64
N HIS A 99 -6.51 -6.07 -6.86
CA HIS A 99 -5.90 -5.51 -8.08
C HIS A 99 -6.53 -4.16 -8.44
N MET A 100 -7.85 -4.00 -8.28
CA MET A 100 -8.51 -2.69 -8.44
C MET A 100 -7.94 -1.66 -7.46
N LEU A 101 -7.78 -2.03 -6.19
CA LEU A 101 -7.18 -1.17 -5.16
C LEU A 101 -5.75 -0.79 -5.53
N SER A 102 -4.94 -1.77 -5.93
CA SER A 102 -3.57 -1.53 -6.36
C SER A 102 -3.48 -0.56 -7.53
N LYS A 103 -4.33 -0.74 -8.55
CA LYS A 103 -4.37 0.14 -9.73
C LYS A 103 -4.66 1.58 -9.32
N VAL A 104 -5.71 1.79 -8.52
CA VAL A 104 -6.10 3.13 -8.07
C VAL A 104 -5.01 3.77 -7.21
N MET A 105 -4.43 3.04 -6.26
CA MET A 105 -3.35 3.57 -5.44
C MET A 105 -2.11 3.93 -6.27
N ARG A 106 -1.74 3.10 -7.25
CA ARG A 106 -0.61 3.39 -8.15
C ARG A 106 -0.87 4.61 -9.04
N THR A 107 -2.09 4.78 -9.55
CA THR A 107 -2.46 5.99 -10.32
C THR A 107 -2.37 7.25 -9.47
N LEU A 108 -2.53 7.14 -8.15
CA LEU A 108 -2.31 8.26 -7.24
C LEU A 108 -0.84 8.47 -6.84
N GLY A 109 0.09 7.67 -7.36
CA GLY A 109 1.52 7.79 -7.07
C GLY A 109 2.01 7.00 -5.84
N PHE A 110 1.15 6.21 -5.18
CA PHE A 110 1.58 5.35 -4.09
C PHE A 110 2.45 4.20 -4.59
N ARG A 111 3.51 3.88 -3.87
CA ARG A 111 4.28 2.64 -4.10
C ARG A 111 3.54 1.47 -3.46
N VAL A 112 3.05 0.54 -4.28
CA VAL A 112 2.20 -0.57 -3.83
C VAL A 112 2.76 -1.93 -4.28
N LYS A 113 2.84 -2.87 -3.34
CA LYS A 113 3.18 -4.27 -3.61
C LYS A 113 2.05 -5.20 -3.19
N ILE A 114 1.69 -6.12 -4.08
CA ILE A 114 0.70 -7.18 -3.82
C ILE A 114 1.47 -8.47 -3.50
N TYR A 115 1.06 -9.18 -2.46
CA TYR A 115 1.56 -10.51 -2.16
C TYR A 115 0.41 -11.49 -1.95
N TRP A 116 0.54 -12.65 -2.58
CA TRP A 116 -0.34 -13.78 -2.33
C TRP A 116 0.18 -14.58 -1.14
N MET A 117 -0.67 -14.77 -0.12
CA MET A 117 -0.26 -15.31 1.18
C MET A 117 -0.93 -16.65 1.53
N ARG A 118 -1.63 -17.30 0.59
CA ARG A 118 -2.32 -18.57 0.86
C ARG A 118 -1.37 -19.71 1.21
N TRP A 119 -0.23 -19.78 0.51
CA TRP A 119 0.73 -20.87 0.65
C TRP A 119 2.11 -20.34 1.04
N PRO A 120 2.41 -20.23 2.34
CA PRO A 120 3.66 -19.65 2.82
C PRO A 120 4.82 -20.67 2.90
N ALA A 121 4.58 -21.95 2.57
CA ALA A 121 5.49 -23.04 2.92
C ALA A 121 6.94 -22.84 2.46
N PHE A 122 7.89 -23.03 3.38
CA PHE A 122 9.31 -23.18 3.07
C PHE A 122 10.01 -24.17 4.01
N VAL A 123 9.94 -23.98 5.35
CA VAL A 123 10.41 -25.01 6.31
C VAL A 123 9.51 -26.24 6.24
N SER A 124 8.23 -26.05 5.92
CA SER A 124 7.26 -27.15 5.91
C SER A 124 7.42 -28.12 4.74
N TYR A 125 8.23 -27.84 3.73
CA TYR A 125 8.33 -28.71 2.54
C TYR A 125 8.74 -30.17 2.86
N PRO A 126 9.78 -30.43 3.66
CA PRO A 126 10.14 -31.80 4.04
C PRO A 126 9.01 -32.53 4.78
N LEU A 127 8.30 -31.83 5.66
CA LEU A 127 7.17 -32.40 6.41
C LEU A 127 5.98 -32.73 5.50
N LEU A 128 5.69 -31.86 4.54
CA LEU A 128 4.65 -32.09 3.53
C LEU A 128 5.00 -33.24 2.60
N LEU A 129 6.28 -33.36 2.23
CA LEU A 129 6.78 -34.49 1.45
C LEU A 129 6.63 -35.80 2.23
N LEU A 130 7.05 -35.83 3.50
CA LEU A 130 6.86 -36.99 4.37
C LEU A 130 5.39 -37.39 4.47
N ALA A 131 4.49 -36.42 4.68
CA ALA A 131 3.05 -36.68 4.76
C ALA A 131 2.48 -37.25 3.45
N LYS A 132 3.00 -36.80 2.30
CA LYS A 132 2.66 -37.36 0.99
C LYS A 132 3.16 -38.80 0.84
N LEU A 133 4.40 -39.08 1.22
CA LEU A 133 5.00 -40.42 1.16
C LEU A 133 4.26 -41.43 2.06
N MET A 134 3.76 -40.98 3.22
CA MET A 134 2.94 -41.79 4.13
C MET A 134 1.47 -41.94 3.68
N GLY A 135 1.07 -41.39 2.53
CA GLY A 135 -0.30 -41.54 2.00
C GLY A 135 -1.36 -40.61 2.62
N TYR A 136 -0.94 -39.62 3.43
CA TYR A 136 -1.85 -38.62 4.01
C TYR A 136 -2.22 -37.49 3.03
N SER A 137 -1.55 -37.40 1.87
CA SER A 137 -1.91 -36.46 0.80
C SER A 137 -2.14 -37.22 -0.50
N ALA A 138 -3.32 -37.06 -1.10
CA ALA A 138 -3.69 -37.74 -2.34
C ALA A 138 -4.37 -36.77 -3.31
N ARG A 139 -4.09 -36.92 -4.61
CA ARG A 139 -4.77 -36.14 -5.65
C ARG A 139 -6.13 -36.77 -5.95
N ARG A 140 -7.20 -35.97 -5.86
CA ARG A 140 -8.57 -36.34 -6.27
C ARG A 140 -9.02 -35.39 -7.37
N GLY A 141 -8.96 -35.85 -8.62
CA GLY A 141 -9.26 -35.02 -9.78
C GLY A 141 -8.42 -33.74 -9.84
N ASN A 142 -9.08 -32.59 -9.75
CA ASN A 142 -8.45 -31.27 -9.84
C ASN A 142 -7.97 -30.70 -8.49
N TYR A 143 -8.13 -31.43 -7.39
CA TYR A 143 -7.69 -30.97 -6.07
C TYR A 143 -6.81 -32.00 -5.34
N VAL A 144 -6.00 -31.51 -4.39
CA VAL A 144 -5.22 -32.35 -3.49
C VAL A 144 -5.95 -32.41 -2.17
N GLU A 145 -6.32 -33.62 -1.75
CA GLU A 145 -6.91 -33.88 -0.45
C GLU A 145 -5.80 -34.18 0.56
N HIS A 146 -5.81 -33.47 1.68
CA HIS A 146 -4.93 -33.73 2.81
C HIS A 146 -5.75 -34.31 3.96
N ARG A 147 -5.44 -35.55 4.35
CA ARG A 147 -6.12 -36.31 5.40
C ARG A 147 -5.29 -36.37 6.67
N TYR A 148 -4.73 -35.23 7.07
CA TYR A 148 -3.88 -35.14 8.26
C TYR A 148 -4.65 -35.46 9.55
N TYR A 149 -5.97 -35.29 9.56
CA TYR A 149 -6.84 -35.69 10.66
C TYR A 149 -6.70 -37.17 11.07
N LEU A 150 -6.18 -38.05 10.20
CA LEU A 150 -5.92 -39.45 10.51
C LEU A 150 -4.76 -39.65 11.52
N ASN A 151 -3.83 -38.69 11.59
CA ASN A 151 -2.72 -38.71 12.55
C ASN A 151 -2.54 -37.33 13.20
N LYS A 152 -3.10 -37.17 14.40
CA LYS A 152 -3.11 -35.88 15.12
C LYS A 152 -1.71 -35.36 15.45
N ALA A 153 -0.74 -36.23 15.73
CA ALA A 153 0.63 -35.82 16.03
C ALA A 153 1.29 -35.20 14.79
N LEU A 154 1.24 -35.91 13.66
CA LEU A 154 1.73 -35.42 12.37
C LEU A 154 1.02 -34.12 11.96
N ALA A 155 -0.31 -34.08 12.12
CA ALA A 155 -1.12 -32.89 11.83
C ALA A 155 -0.64 -31.66 12.60
N ARG A 156 -0.40 -31.78 13.91
CA ARG A 156 0.08 -30.66 14.73
C ARG A 156 1.47 -30.19 14.32
N VAL A 157 2.37 -31.11 13.99
CA VAL A 157 3.73 -30.76 13.53
C VAL A 157 3.65 -29.98 12.21
N ILE A 158 2.88 -30.47 11.23
CA ILE A 158 2.69 -29.79 9.94
C ILE A 158 2.02 -28.42 10.12
N VAL A 159 0.94 -28.35 10.90
CA VAL A 159 0.22 -27.09 11.19
C VAL A 159 1.13 -26.06 11.83
N THR A 160 1.89 -26.46 12.85
CA THR A 160 2.77 -25.55 13.58
C THR A 160 3.89 -25.04 12.66
N SER A 161 4.44 -25.93 11.84
CA SER A 161 5.43 -25.57 10.81
C SER A 161 4.88 -24.57 9.78
N LEU A 162 3.64 -24.76 9.29
CA LEU A 162 3.02 -23.84 8.32
C LEU A 162 2.65 -22.48 8.93
N ILE A 163 2.22 -22.45 10.20
CA ILE A 163 2.00 -21.20 10.93
C ILE A 163 3.34 -20.47 11.13
N LEU A 164 4.41 -21.18 11.47
CA LEU A 164 5.76 -20.61 11.57
C LEU A 164 6.22 -20.02 10.24
N ASP A 165 6.04 -20.76 9.14
CA ASP A 165 6.37 -20.28 7.79
C ASP A 165 5.61 -18.98 7.47
N TYR A 166 4.32 -18.92 7.82
CA TYR A 166 3.53 -17.70 7.66
C TYR A 166 4.08 -16.55 8.48
N VAL A 167 4.38 -16.77 9.77
CA VAL A 167 4.89 -15.74 10.69
C VAL A 167 6.19 -15.15 10.16
N VAL A 168 7.14 -16.00 9.73
CA VAL A 168 8.41 -15.56 9.16
C VAL A 168 8.16 -14.75 7.90
N ARG A 169 7.42 -15.29 6.93
CA ARG A 169 7.13 -14.60 5.67
C ARG A 169 6.45 -13.25 5.89
N TYR A 170 5.40 -13.20 6.72
CA TYR A 170 4.67 -11.97 7.01
C TYR A 170 5.58 -10.94 7.71
N SER A 171 6.40 -11.36 8.66
CA SER A 171 7.35 -10.49 9.36
C SER A 171 8.39 -9.89 8.40
N CYS A 172 8.94 -10.71 7.49
CA CYS A 172 9.82 -10.21 6.42
C CYS A 172 9.11 -9.19 5.53
N LEU A 173 7.87 -9.44 5.11
CA LEU A 173 7.10 -8.48 4.30
C LEU A 173 6.86 -7.16 5.05
N LYS A 174 6.56 -7.20 6.35
CA LYS A 174 6.40 -5.99 7.18
C LYS A 174 7.72 -5.24 7.35
N LEU A 175 8.85 -5.95 7.46
CA LEU A 175 10.17 -5.32 7.47
C LEU A 175 10.44 -4.60 6.14
N LEU A 176 10.24 -5.28 5.00
CA LEU A 176 10.38 -4.68 3.67
C LEU A 176 9.42 -3.49 3.49
N GLN A 177 8.21 -3.57 4.03
CA GLN A 177 7.24 -2.48 4.03
C GLN A 177 7.81 -1.20 4.67
N ARG A 178 8.48 -1.35 5.82
CA ARG A 178 9.10 -0.25 6.57
C ARG A 178 10.34 0.28 5.85
N LEU A 179 11.23 -0.62 5.42
CA LEU A 179 12.49 -0.26 4.75
C LEU A 179 12.26 0.49 3.43
N PHE A 180 11.30 0.03 2.62
CA PHE A 180 11.04 0.59 1.30
C PHE A 180 9.89 1.59 1.28
N ASN A 181 9.28 1.90 2.44
CA ASN A 181 8.14 2.82 2.56
C ASN A 181 7.09 2.58 1.46
N VAL A 182 6.57 1.34 1.43
CA VAL A 182 5.61 0.85 0.42
C VAL A 182 4.30 0.38 1.08
N HIS A 183 3.17 0.55 0.40
CA HIS A 183 1.91 -0.02 0.82
C HIS A 183 1.86 -1.51 0.48
N LEU A 184 1.41 -2.31 1.45
CA LEU A 184 1.35 -3.76 1.34
C LEU A 184 -0.10 -4.20 1.15
N LEU A 185 -0.39 -4.85 0.03
CA LEU A 185 -1.70 -5.45 -0.24
C LEU A 185 -1.57 -6.97 -0.21
N LEU A 186 -2.29 -7.62 0.67
CA LEU A 186 -2.23 -9.08 0.86
C LEU A 186 -3.48 -9.75 0.28
N ASP A 187 -3.29 -10.52 -0.78
CA ASP A 187 -4.32 -11.41 -1.29
C ASP A 187 -4.30 -12.66 -0.40
N ARG A 188 -5.23 -12.68 0.57
CA ARG A 188 -5.33 -13.59 1.72
C ARG A 188 -4.39 -13.27 2.88
N ASN A 189 -4.69 -13.84 4.04
CA ASN A 189 -3.86 -13.76 5.24
C ASN A 189 -3.91 -15.06 6.05
N ILE A 190 -3.41 -15.01 7.28
CA ILE A 190 -3.36 -16.15 8.21
C ILE A 190 -4.73 -16.80 8.42
N LEU A 191 -5.84 -16.07 8.32
CA LEU A 191 -7.18 -16.64 8.46
C LEU A 191 -7.47 -17.63 7.33
N ASP A 192 -7.07 -17.32 6.11
CA ASP A 192 -7.21 -18.23 4.97
C ASP A 192 -6.38 -19.50 5.16
N LEU A 193 -5.15 -19.36 5.67
CA LEU A 193 -4.31 -20.50 6.02
C LEU A 193 -4.98 -21.35 7.11
N VAL A 194 -5.48 -20.73 8.18
CA VAL A 194 -6.15 -21.46 9.28
C VAL A 194 -7.40 -22.19 8.80
N VAL A 195 -8.17 -21.60 7.90
CA VAL A 195 -9.32 -22.25 7.26
C VAL A 195 -8.87 -23.49 6.47
N ASP A 196 -7.80 -23.39 5.66
CA ASP A 196 -7.24 -24.52 4.92
C ASP A 196 -6.71 -25.61 5.89
N LEU A 197 -5.99 -25.22 6.94
CA LEU A 197 -5.43 -26.14 7.96
C LEU A 197 -6.53 -26.87 8.75
N TYR A 198 -7.62 -26.18 9.09
CA TYR A 198 -8.74 -26.80 9.79
C TYR A 198 -9.41 -27.88 8.93
N GLU A 199 -9.52 -27.67 7.63
CA GLU A 199 -10.04 -28.68 6.72
C GLU A 199 -9.18 -29.95 6.72
N TRP A 200 -7.85 -29.79 6.72
CA TRP A 200 -6.92 -30.93 6.66
C TRP A 200 -6.83 -31.71 7.97
N THR A 201 -6.96 -31.01 9.10
CA THR A 201 -6.67 -31.58 10.44
C THR A 201 -7.90 -31.83 11.29
N ARG A 202 -8.99 -31.09 11.06
CA ARG A 202 -10.20 -31.05 11.89
C ARG A 202 -9.90 -30.81 13.37
N ASP A 203 -8.79 -30.16 13.68
CA ASP A 203 -8.32 -29.93 15.05
C ASP A 203 -8.74 -28.54 15.55
N SER A 204 -9.40 -28.50 16.71
CA SER A 204 -9.83 -27.27 17.36
C SER A 204 -8.66 -26.48 17.97
N PHE A 205 -7.47 -27.08 18.09
CA PHE A 205 -6.24 -26.41 18.52
C PHE A 205 -5.99 -25.09 17.77
N LEU A 206 -6.32 -25.03 16.48
CA LEU A 206 -6.22 -23.83 15.63
C LEU A 206 -7.00 -22.62 16.15
N PHE A 207 -7.99 -22.85 17.00
CA PHE A 207 -8.82 -21.80 17.62
C PHE A 207 -8.50 -21.60 19.11
N SER A 208 -7.38 -22.16 19.59
CA SER A 208 -6.94 -21.96 20.97
C SER A 208 -6.68 -20.48 21.27
N PRO A 209 -6.91 -20.01 22.52
CA PRO A 209 -6.70 -18.61 22.89
C PRO A 209 -5.29 -18.08 22.56
N THR A 210 -4.27 -18.95 22.67
CA THR A 210 -2.88 -18.62 22.33
C THR A 210 -2.71 -18.30 20.85
N LEU A 211 -3.24 -19.15 19.96
CA LEU A 211 -3.16 -18.93 18.53
C LEU A 211 -4.02 -17.75 18.08
N ILE A 212 -5.20 -17.59 18.65
CA ILE A 212 -6.06 -16.42 18.37
C ILE A 212 -5.34 -15.11 18.77
N ARG A 213 -4.63 -15.11 19.89
CA ARG A 213 -3.81 -13.97 20.31
C ARG A 213 -2.66 -13.70 19.32
N LEU A 214 -2.01 -14.75 18.82
CA LEU A 214 -0.99 -14.65 17.78
C LEU A 214 -1.57 -14.04 16.49
N TYR A 215 -2.71 -14.54 15.99
CA TYR A 215 -3.34 -14.04 14.76
C TYR A 215 -3.70 -12.56 14.89
N ARG A 216 -4.30 -12.18 16.04
CA ARG A 216 -4.60 -10.78 16.36
C ARG A 216 -3.33 -9.92 16.40
N GLY A 217 -2.24 -10.43 16.94
CA GLY A 217 -0.94 -9.76 16.97
C GLY A 217 -0.40 -9.51 15.57
N LEU A 218 -0.37 -10.53 14.71
CA LEU A 218 0.08 -10.43 13.33
C LEU A 218 -0.75 -9.41 12.53
N LEU A 219 -2.06 -9.42 12.71
CA LEU A 219 -3.00 -8.61 11.92
C LEU A 219 -3.26 -7.21 12.51
N ARG A 220 -2.70 -6.87 13.67
CA ARG A 220 -2.96 -5.59 14.37
C ARG A 220 -2.75 -4.36 13.50
N ASP A 221 -1.67 -4.35 12.73
CA ASP A 221 -1.26 -3.22 11.88
C ASP A 221 -1.69 -3.39 10.42
N CYS A 222 -2.73 -4.20 10.17
CA CYS A 222 -3.27 -4.45 8.83
C CYS A 222 -4.78 -4.29 8.81
N TRP A 223 -5.29 -3.58 7.81
CA TRP A 223 -6.73 -3.48 7.56
C TRP A 223 -7.22 -4.79 6.97
N VAL A 224 -7.84 -5.63 7.80
CA VAL A 224 -8.39 -6.92 7.38
C VAL A 224 -9.86 -6.76 7.03
N ILE A 225 -10.20 -7.14 5.80
CA ILE A 225 -11.58 -7.15 5.31
C ILE A 225 -11.92 -8.55 4.80
N ILE A 226 -13.02 -9.09 5.28
CA ILE A 226 -13.56 -10.37 4.84
C ILE A 226 -14.64 -10.12 3.80
N LEU A 227 -14.43 -10.62 2.58
CA LEU A 227 -15.45 -10.61 1.54
C LEU A 227 -16.33 -11.86 1.68
N ASP A 228 -17.59 -11.63 2.06
CA ASP A 228 -18.60 -12.67 2.16
C ASP A 228 -19.42 -12.76 0.86
N VAL A 229 -19.81 -13.96 0.49
CA VAL A 229 -20.67 -14.24 -0.65
C VAL A 229 -21.49 -15.48 -0.33
N GLU A 230 -22.75 -15.51 -0.75
CA GLU A 230 -23.56 -16.72 -0.62
C GLU A 230 -22.92 -17.89 -1.38
N GLU A 231 -22.96 -19.08 -0.79
CA GLU A 231 -22.30 -20.27 -1.30
C GLU A 231 -22.80 -20.64 -2.71
N LYS A 232 -24.11 -20.50 -2.96
CA LYS A 232 -24.71 -20.76 -4.28
C LYS A 232 -24.14 -19.84 -5.35
N GLU A 233 -23.93 -18.57 -5.02
CA GLU A 233 -23.39 -17.63 -5.99
C GLU A 233 -21.88 -17.80 -6.19
N ALA A 234 -21.13 -18.12 -5.14
CA ALA A 234 -19.73 -18.49 -5.27
C ALA A 234 -19.53 -19.68 -6.23
N LEU A 235 -20.38 -20.72 -6.14
CA LEU A 235 -20.38 -21.85 -7.08
C LEU A 235 -20.70 -21.43 -8.52
N LYS A 236 -21.67 -20.51 -8.71
CA LYS A 236 -21.97 -19.96 -10.05
C LYS A 236 -20.77 -19.23 -10.64
N ARG A 237 -20.00 -18.50 -9.82
CA ARG A 237 -18.83 -17.71 -10.26
C ARG A 237 -17.61 -18.57 -10.59
N LYS A 238 -17.48 -19.76 -9.99
CA LYS A 238 -16.28 -20.60 -10.11
C LYS A 238 -16.63 -22.09 -10.17
N LYS A 239 -16.33 -22.72 -11.31
CA LYS A 239 -16.63 -24.14 -11.56
C LYS A 239 -15.65 -25.13 -10.92
N ASP A 240 -14.50 -24.67 -10.43
CA ASP A 240 -13.46 -25.49 -9.79
C ASP A 240 -13.68 -25.67 -8.28
N ILE A 241 -14.76 -25.13 -7.71
CA ILE A 241 -15.11 -25.31 -6.31
C ILE A 241 -15.72 -26.72 -6.11
N PRO A 242 -15.23 -27.53 -5.15
CA PRO A 242 -15.64 -28.93 -5.03
C PRO A 242 -17.14 -29.15 -4.81
N ASN A 243 -17.73 -28.46 -3.83
CA ASN A 243 -19.15 -28.58 -3.48
C ASN A 243 -19.60 -27.44 -2.57
N ILE A 244 -20.92 -27.36 -2.31
CA ILE A 244 -21.50 -26.32 -1.44
C ILE A 244 -21.07 -26.47 0.03
N SER A 245 -20.87 -27.69 0.52
CA SER A 245 -20.43 -27.94 1.91
C SER A 245 -19.03 -27.39 2.18
N TYR A 246 -18.12 -27.47 1.21
CA TYR A 246 -16.79 -26.89 1.26
C TYR A 246 -16.88 -25.38 1.51
N LEU A 247 -17.75 -24.68 0.78
CA LEU A 247 -17.94 -23.24 1.00
C LEU A 247 -18.61 -22.94 2.34
N ARG A 248 -19.62 -23.73 2.74
CA ARG A 248 -20.38 -23.52 3.98
C ARG A 248 -19.50 -23.58 5.21
N ILE A 249 -18.60 -24.57 5.29
CA ILE A 249 -17.66 -24.73 6.42
C ILE A 249 -16.74 -23.52 6.49
N ARG A 250 -16.13 -23.13 5.36
CA ARG A 250 -15.19 -22.01 5.28
C ARG A 250 -15.86 -20.69 5.63
N ARG A 251 -17.05 -20.44 5.07
CA ARG A 251 -17.87 -19.25 5.36
C ARG A 251 -18.15 -19.14 6.86
N LYS A 252 -18.59 -20.23 7.51
CA LYS A 252 -18.84 -20.27 8.96
C LYS A 252 -17.60 -19.88 9.78
N ILE A 253 -16.41 -20.35 9.40
CA ILE A 253 -15.15 -20.02 10.09
C ILE A 253 -14.81 -18.54 9.93
N TYR A 254 -14.92 -17.97 8.72
CA TYR A 254 -14.69 -16.54 8.50
C TYR A 254 -15.65 -15.66 9.30
N HIS A 255 -16.94 -16.01 9.37
CA HIS A 255 -17.92 -15.33 10.21
C HIS A 255 -17.56 -15.41 11.70
N GLY A 256 -17.09 -16.58 12.15
CA GLY A 256 -16.56 -16.77 13.51
C GLY A 256 -15.39 -15.83 13.81
N PHE A 257 -14.41 -15.73 12.89
CA PHE A 257 -13.30 -14.80 13.03
C PHE A 257 -13.75 -13.34 13.05
N SER A 258 -14.68 -12.94 12.18
CA SER A 258 -15.22 -11.58 12.18
C SER A 258 -15.85 -11.24 13.54
N LYS A 259 -16.70 -12.12 14.07
CA LYS A 259 -17.37 -11.91 15.37
C LYS A 259 -16.37 -11.82 16.53
N TYR A 260 -15.34 -12.67 16.54
CA TYR A 260 -14.41 -12.76 17.66
C TYR A 260 -13.28 -11.72 17.60
N LEU A 261 -12.77 -11.41 16.40
CA LEU A 261 -11.64 -10.50 16.20
C LEU A 261 -12.07 -9.09 15.77
N GLY A 262 -13.37 -8.86 15.54
CA GLY A 262 -13.92 -7.57 15.13
C GLY A 262 -13.59 -7.19 13.68
N PHE A 263 -13.23 -8.17 12.83
CA PHE A 263 -12.92 -7.89 11.43
C PHE A 263 -14.17 -7.54 10.64
N TYR A 264 -14.02 -6.61 9.71
CA TYR A 264 -15.15 -6.13 8.91
C TYR A 264 -15.52 -7.13 7.81
N ILE A 265 -16.82 -7.38 7.65
CA ILE A 265 -17.36 -8.18 6.57
C ILE A 265 -18.02 -7.27 5.53
N VAL A 266 -17.71 -7.50 4.26
CA VAL A 266 -18.41 -6.92 3.11
C VAL A 266 -19.17 -8.01 2.40
N ASN A 267 -20.49 -7.88 2.31
CA ASN A 267 -21.30 -8.76 1.49
C ASN A 267 -21.09 -8.41 0.00
N THR A 268 -20.78 -9.43 -0.80
CA THR A 268 -20.52 -9.33 -2.24
C THR A 268 -21.50 -10.15 -3.06
N THR A 269 -22.54 -10.68 -2.45
CA THR A 269 -23.65 -11.40 -3.11
C THR A 269 -24.35 -10.45 -4.08
N GLU A 270 -24.52 -10.90 -5.33
CA GLU A 270 -25.11 -10.19 -6.48
C GLU A 270 -24.49 -8.83 -6.81
N SER A 271 -23.37 -8.49 -6.15
CA SER A 271 -22.75 -7.19 -6.24
C SER A 271 -21.80 -7.14 -7.42
N LYS A 272 -21.98 -6.14 -8.29
CA LYS A 272 -21.00 -5.84 -9.34
C LYS A 272 -19.65 -5.48 -8.69
N PRO A 273 -18.49 -5.90 -9.25
CA PRO A 273 -17.18 -5.64 -8.67
C PRO A 273 -16.92 -4.17 -8.31
N ARG A 274 -17.47 -3.23 -9.10
CA ARG A 274 -17.36 -1.78 -8.86
C ARG A 274 -18.06 -1.33 -7.57
N ILE A 275 -19.24 -1.88 -7.25
CA ILE A 275 -20.01 -1.50 -6.07
C ILE A 275 -19.26 -1.98 -4.81
N THR A 276 -18.80 -3.22 -4.84
CA THR A 276 -17.94 -3.79 -3.79
C THR A 276 -16.69 -2.94 -3.58
N PHE A 277 -16.04 -2.51 -4.67
CA PHE A 277 -14.85 -1.67 -4.60
C PHE A 277 -15.10 -0.33 -3.91
N LEU A 278 -16.21 0.34 -4.22
CA LEU A 278 -16.60 1.58 -3.56
C LEU A 278 -16.86 1.37 -2.06
N SER A 279 -17.52 0.27 -1.69
CA SER A 279 -17.73 -0.10 -0.28
C SER A 279 -16.40 -0.30 0.46
N LEU A 280 -15.41 -0.93 -0.19
CA LEU A 280 -14.08 -1.12 0.37
C LEU A 280 -13.36 0.22 0.59
N LEU A 281 -13.38 1.12 -0.39
CA LEU A 281 -12.74 2.43 -0.28
C LEU A 281 -13.34 3.28 0.85
N ASN A 282 -14.67 3.31 0.95
CA ASN A 282 -15.37 3.99 2.04
C ASN A 282 -14.91 3.47 3.41
N ARG A 283 -14.73 2.15 3.53
CA ARG A 283 -14.36 1.52 4.80
C ARG A 283 -12.91 1.75 5.20
N LEU A 284 -12.00 1.77 4.24
CA LEU A 284 -10.59 2.05 4.48
C LEU A 284 -10.33 3.51 4.92
N ARG A 285 -11.39 4.35 5.03
CA ARG A 285 -11.31 5.80 5.32
C ARG A 285 -10.38 6.53 4.37
N LEU A 286 -10.23 6.00 3.16
CA LEU A 286 -9.43 6.59 2.10
C LEU A 286 -10.31 7.58 1.31
N GLN A 287 -10.91 8.56 2.00
CA GLN A 287 -11.83 9.54 1.40
C GLN A 287 -11.17 10.31 0.25
N SER A 288 -9.87 10.62 0.36
CA SER A 288 -9.09 11.21 -0.74
C SER A 288 -9.05 10.32 -1.99
N LEU A 289 -8.87 9.00 -1.83
CA LEU A 289 -8.93 8.03 -2.93
C LEU A 289 -10.34 7.90 -3.54
N LEU A 290 -11.38 8.01 -2.71
CA LEU A 290 -12.77 7.94 -3.16
C LEU A 290 -13.15 9.13 -4.04
N GLU A 291 -12.80 10.34 -3.61
CA GLU A 291 -13.04 11.58 -4.37
C GLU A 291 -12.25 11.58 -5.69
N LEU A 292 -11.00 11.13 -5.69
CA LEU A 292 -10.19 11.00 -6.90
C LEU A 292 -10.72 9.92 -7.86
N TYR A 293 -11.20 8.78 -7.34
CA TYR A 293 -11.81 7.75 -8.17
C TYR A 293 -13.12 8.22 -8.84
N LYS A 294 -13.89 9.08 -8.17
CA LYS A 294 -15.08 9.73 -8.76
C LYS A 294 -14.69 10.76 -9.84
N LEU A 295 -13.61 11.51 -9.63
CA LEU A 295 -13.11 12.55 -10.55
C LEU A 295 -12.49 11.98 -11.83
N TYR A 296 -11.71 10.91 -11.75
CA TYR A 296 -10.97 10.36 -12.90
C TYR A 296 -11.84 9.57 -13.89
N LYS A 297 -13.16 9.50 -13.66
CA LYS A 297 -14.09 8.73 -14.51
C LYS A 297 -15.34 9.49 -14.93
N ARG A 298 -15.31 10.83 -14.81
CA ARG A 298 -16.08 11.72 -15.69
C ARG A 298 -15.29 11.92 -16.97
#